data_AF-A0A957KY43-F1
#
_entry.id   AF-A0A957KY43-F1
#
_cell.length_a   1.000
_cell.length_b   1.000
_cell.length_c   1.000
_cell.angle_alpha   90.00
_cell.angle_beta   90.00
_cell.angle_gamma   90.00
#
_symmetry.space_group_name_H-M   'P 1'
#
loop_
_entity.id
_entity.type
_entity.pdbx_description
1 polymer ?
#
loop_
_entity_poly.entity_id
_entity_poly.type
_entity_poly.pdbx_seq_one_letter_code
_entity_poly.pdbx_strand_id
1 'polypeptide(L)'
;GGEVSDTGSLSGHDGESAGRVTDVRKHKLVPGLIYHVVTVDKGSFKLNDMVRLAVDNGRRHDIRRNHTATHILHEELRRRLGKHVTQQGSLVAPERLR
;
A
#
# COMPACT_ATOMS: atom_id res chain seq x y z
N GLY A 1 5.27 -10.18 4.83
CA GLY A 1 4.01 -9.80 5.48
C GLY A 1 3.05 -9.40 4.40
N GLY A 2 1.80 -9.84 4.47
CA GLY A 2 0.74 -9.47 3.54
C GLY A 2 0.31 -8.01 3.75
N GLU A 3 1.25 -7.08 3.68
CA GLU A 3 0.94 -5.66 3.63
C GLU A 3 0.37 -5.35 2.26
N VAL A 4 -0.83 -4.77 2.27
CA VAL A 4 -1.46 -4.23 1.09
C VAL A 4 -0.76 -2.92 0.73
N SER A 5 -0.40 -2.76 -0.54
CA SER A 5 0.24 -1.55 -1.07
C SER A 5 -0.72 -0.36 -1.12
N ASP A 6 -0.15 0.85 -1.12
CA ASP A 6 -0.89 2.07 -1.36
C ASP A 6 -1.46 2.08 -2.79
N THR A 7 -2.65 2.66 -2.95
CA THR A 7 -3.29 2.94 -4.23
C THR A 7 -3.52 4.45 -4.37
N GLY A 8 -3.82 4.92 -5.57
CA GLY A 8 -3.99 6.35 -5.79
C GLY A 8 -4.31 6.73 -7.23
N SER A 9 -4.08 7.99 -7.57
CA SER A 9 -4.30 8.55 -8.90
C SER A 9 -2.99 9.02 -9.54
N LEU A 10 -2.94 8.90 -10.86
CA LEU A 10 -1.94 9.48 -11.74
C LEU A 10 -2.63 10.51 -12.63
N SER A 11 -2.06 11.70 -12.74
CA SER A 11 -2.52 12.75 -13.65
C SER A 11 -1.35 13.29 -14.47
N GLY A 12 -1.57 13.46 -15.77
CA GLY A 12 -0.62 14.11 -16.67
C GLY A 12 -0.63 15.62 -16.46
N HIS A 13 0.53 16.26 -16.68
CA HIS A 13 0.60 17.71 -16.65
C HIS A 13 -0.11 18.37 -17.85
N ASP A 14 -0.45 17.59 -18.88
CA ASP A 14 -1.29 18.00 -20.01
C ASP A 14 -2.74 18.35 -19.60
N GLY A 15 -3.17 17.96 -18.39
CA GLY A 15 -4.53 18.17 -17.89
C GLY A 15 -5.58 17.24 -18.51
N GLU A 16 -5.18 16.35 -19.42
CA GLU A 16 -6.07 15.45 -20.14
C GLU A 16 -5.82 13.98 -19.81
N SER A 17 -4.56 13.61 -19.57
CA SER A 17 -4.16 12.25 -19.28
C SER A 17 -4.40 11.93 -17.81
N ALA A 18 -5.04 10.78 -17.55
CA ALA A 18 -5.39 10.35 -16.21
C ALA A 18 -5.34 8.82 -16.09
N GLY A 19 -5.02 8.35 -14.90
CA GLY A 19 -5.05 6.93 -14.56
C GLY A 19 -5.09 6.69 -13.07
N ARG A 20 -5.19 5.41 -12.70
CA ARG A 20 -5.20 4.95 -11.31
C ARG A 20 -4.00 4.06 -11.03
N VAL A 21 -3.30 4.36 -9.94
CA VAL A 21 -2.28 3.49 -9.36
C VAL A 21 -3.00 2.38 -8.61
N THR A 22 -2.91 1.16 -9.13
CA THR A 22 -3.61 -0.02 -8.58
C THR A 22 -2.72 -0.84 -7.67
N ASP A 23 -1.41 -0.71 -7.79
CA ASP A 23 -0.43 -1.41 -6.95
C ASP A 23 0.91 -0.67 -6.94
N VAL A 24 1.66 -0.77 -5.84
CA VAL A 24 3.01 -0.24 -5.70
C VAL A 24 3.90 -1.33 -5.14
N ARG A 25 4.99 -1.62 -5.85
CA ARG A 25 5.88 -2.75 -5.51
C ARG A 25 7.33 -2.32 -5.50
N LYS A 26 8.09 -2.97 -4.61
CA LYS A 26 9.55 -2.84 -4.56
C LYS A 26 10.18 -3.93 -5.43
N HIS A 27 11.20 -3.56 -6.18
CA HIS A 27 11.96 -4.55 -6.95
C HIS A 27 12.76 -5.44 -6.00
N LYS A 28 12.68 -6.76 -6.18
CA LYS A 28 13.31 -7.73 -5.26
C LYS A 28 14.84 -7.73 -5.32
N LEU A 29 15.40 -7.45 -6.50
CA LEU A 29 16.84 -7.55 -6.77
C LEU A 29 17.57 -6.20 -6.79
N VAL A 30 16.83 -5.09 -6.89
CA VAL A 30 17.42 -3.75 -7.02
C VAL A 30 16.94 -2.93 -5.83
N PRO A 31 17.81 -2.72 -4.82
CA PRO A 31 17.45 -1.96 -3.63
C PRO A 31 16.99 -0.55 -4.01
N GLY A 32 15.87 -0.12 -3.44
CA GLY A 32 15.32 1.23 -3.63
C GLY A 32 14.49 1.43 -4.91
N LEU A 33 14.48 0.48 -5.86
CA LEU A 33 13.62 0.60 -7.03
C LEU A 33 12.16 0.29 -6.69
N ILE A 34 11.27 1.26 -6.95
CA ILE A 34 9.84 1.16 -6.73
C ILE A 34 9.13 1.34 -8.07
N TYR A 35 8.21 0.43 -8.39
CA TYR A 35 7.38 0.53 -9.58
C TYR A 35 5.90 0.66 -9.21
N HIS A 36 5.22 1.56 -9.92
CA HIS A 36 3.79 1.82 -9.77
C HIS A 36 3.08 1.11 -10.93
N VAL A 37 2.13 0.24 -10.61
CA VAL A 37 1.25 -0.39 -11.60
C VAL A 37 0.08 0.55 -11.81
N VAL A 38 -0.12 0.99 -13.05
CA VAL A 38 -1.12 2.00 -13.39
C VAL A 38 -2.06 1.47 -14.46
N THR A 39 -3.36 1.67 -14.24
CA THR A 39 -4.39 1.56 -15.28
C THR A 39 -4.65 2.95 -15.83
N VAL A 40 -4.43 3.15 -17.12
CA VAL A 40 -4.72 4.43 -17.79
C VAL A 40 -6.21 4.51 -18.06
N ASP A 41 -6.86 5.53 -17.52
CA ASP A 41 -8.30 5.76 -17.72
C ASP A 41 -8.54 6.71 -18.91
N LYS A 42 -7.62 7.65 -19.17
CA LYS A 42 -7.68 8.59 -20.31
C LYS A 42 -6.29 8.99 -20.78
N GLY A 43 -6.13 9.20 -22.09
CA GLY A 43 -4.89 9.70 -22.68
C GLY A 43 -3.80 8.63 -22.77
N SER A 44 -2.55 9.06 -22.74
CA SER A 44 -1.39 8.16 -22.81
C SER A 44 -0.21 8.79 -22.09
N PHE A 45 0.62 7.97 -21.47
CA PHE A 45 1.84 8.41 -20.80
C PHE A 45 3.06 7.84 -21.55
N LYS A 46 4.11 8.66 -21.67
CA LYS A 46 5.37 8.33 -22.30
C LYS A 46 6.53 8.51 -21.33
N LEU A 47 7.67 7.96 -21.71
CA LEU A 47 8.90 8.16 -20.96
C LEU A 47 9.23 9.66 -20.89
N ASN A 48 9.63 10.11 -19.71
CA ASN A 48 9.94 11.51 -19.37
C ASN A 48 8.75 12.47 -19.30
N ASP A 49 7.51 11.97 -19.37
CA ASP A 49 6.35 12.82 -19.09
C ASP A 49 6.35 13.27 -17.63
N MET A 50 6.03 14.54 -17.42
CA MET A 50 5.74 15.04 -16.08
C MET A 50 4.34 14.60 -15.66
N VAL A 51 4.29 13.93 -14.50
CA VAL A 51 3.06 13.40 -13.93
C VAL A 51 2.94 13.79 -12.46
N ARG A 52 1.71 13.92 -12.00
CA ARG A 52 1.38 14.10 -10.58
C ARG A 52 0.73 12.84 -10.04
N LEU A 53 1.32 12.31 -8.98
CA LEU A 53 0.80 11.19 -8.20
C LEU A 53 0.13 11.70 -6.92
N ALA A 54 -1.00 11.11 -6.55
CA ALA A 54 -1.65 11.33 -5.27
C ALA A 54 -2.10 10.00 -4.67
N VAL A 55 -1.84 9.82 -3.38
CA VAL A 55 -2.23 8.60 -2.63
C VAL A 55 -3.66 8.74 -2.13
N ASP A 56 -4.40 7.63 -2.10
CA ASP A 56 -5.69 7.55 -1.40
C ASP A 56 -5.47 7.64 0.12
N ASN A 57 -5.68 8.84 0.67
CA ASN A 57 -5.47 9.12 2.08
C ASN A 57 -6.42 8.33 3.00
N GLY A 58 -7.65 8.04 2.56
CA GLY A 58 -8.61 7.27 3.36
C GLY A 58 -8.11 5.85 3.55
N ARG A 59 -7.81 5.18 2.44
CA ARG A 59 -7.25 3.82 2.45
C ARG A 59 -5.95 3.73 3.23
N ARG A 60 -5.04 4.71 3.07
CA ARG A 60 -3.77 4.73 3.80
C ARG A 60 -3.96 4.86 5.31
N HIS A 61 -4.94 5.64 5.76
CA HIS A 61 -5.26 5.71 7.19
C HIS A 61 -5.80 4.38 7.73
N ASP A 62 -6.64 3.69 6.96
CA ASP A 62 -7.18 2.39 7.37
C ASP A 62 -6.08 1.32 7.46
N ILE A 63 -5.19 1.26 6.47
CA ILE A 63 -4.02 0.36 6.50
C ILE A 63 -3.15 0.63 7.74
N ARG A 64 -2.88 1.90 8.06
CA ARG A 64 -2.09 2.29 9.24
C ARG A 64 -2.78 1.89 10.55
N ARG A 65 -4.09 2.14 10.68
CA ARG A 65 -4.88 1.75 11.86
C ARG A 65 -4.87 0.24 12.04
N ASN A 66 -5.07 -0.49 10.96
CA ASN A 66 -5.09 -1.95 10.98
C ASN A 66 -3.72 -2.51 11.39
N HIS A 67 -2.63 -1.99 10.86
CA HIS A 67 -1.27 -2.35 11.29
C HIS A 67 -1.09 -2.11 12.80
N THR A 68 -1.45 -0.92 13.30
CA THR A 68 -1.37 -0.62 14.75
C THR A 68 -2.20 -1.60 15.58
N ALA A 69 -3.42 -1.92 15.17
CA ALA A 69 -4.28 -2.86 15.88
C ALA A 69 -3.71 -4.28 15.92
N THR A 70 -3.05 -4.75 14.84
CA THR A 70 -2.34 -6.04 14.83
C THR A 70 -1.25 -6.09 15.90
N HIS A 71 -0.47 -5.01 16.05
CA HIS A 71 0.58 -4.93 17.08
C HIS A 71 0.00 -4.93 18.49
N ILE A 72 -1.05 -4.14 18.74
CA ILE A 72 -1.71 -4.09 20.06
C ILE A 72 -2.29 -5.48 20.43
N LEU A 73 -3.00 -6.12 19.51
CA LEU A 73 -3.57 -7.45 19.74
C LEU A 73 -2.48 -8.49 20.06
N HIS A 74 -1.38 -8.49 19.30
CA HIS A 74 -0.27 -9.40 19.55
C HIS A 74 0.38 -9.14 20.91
N GLU A 75 0.58 -7.88 21.30
CA GLU A 75 1.12 -7.53 22.61
C GLU A 75 0.21 -8.03 23.76
N GLU A 76 -1.09 -7.80 23.66
CA GLU A 76 -2.05 -8.22 24.69
C GLU A 76 -2.18 -9.75 24.78
N LEU A 77 -2.11 -10.46 23.65
CA LEU A 77 -2.04 -11.92 23.65
C LEU A 77 -0.78 -12.43 24.35
N ARG A 78 0.38 -11.81 24.14
CA ARG A 78 1.62 -12.17 24.86
C ARG A 78 1.54 -11.88 26.35
N ARG A 79 0.88 -10.79 26.74
CA ARG A 79 0.66 -10.44 28.17
C ARG A 79 -0.21 -11.46 28.88
N ARG A 80 -1.29 -11.93 28.26
CA ARG A 80 -2.25 -12.86 28.90
C ARG A 80 -1.89 -14.34 28.76
N LEU A 81 -1.42 -14.77 27.59
CA LEU A 81 -1.17 -16.19 27.31
C LEU A 81 0.31 -16.56 27.48
N GLY A 82 1.22 -15.58 27.53
CA GLY A 82 2.65 -15.80 27.72
C GLY A 82 3.46 -15.70 26.42
N LYS A 83 4.79 -15.63 26.57
CA LYS A 83 5.74 -15.29 25.49
C LYS A 83 5.86 -16.33 24.36
N HIS A 84 5.22 -17.49 24.49
CA HIS A 84 5.23 -18.55 23.49
C HIS A 84 4.27 -18.26 22.32
N VAL A 85 3.38 -17.27 22.46
CA VAL A 85 2.57 -16.76 21.34
C VAL A 85 3.49 -16.01 20.38
N THR A 86 3.64 -16.55 19.17
CA THR A 86 4.40 -15.95 18.06
C THR A 86 3.49 -15.75 16.87
N GLN A 87 3.62 -14.62 16.19
CA GLN A 87 2.82 -14.32 15.00
C GLN A 87 3.31 -15.14 13.81
N GLN A 88 2.48 -16.09 13.38
CA GLN A 88 2.74 -17.02 12.26
C GLN A 88 2.37 -16.43 10.88
N GLY A 89 1.80 -15.22 10.84
CA GLY A 89 1.42 -14.52 9.63
C GLY A 89 0.72 -13.20 9.95
N SER A 90 0.75 -12.25 9.01
CA SER A 90 -0.04 -11.03 9.08
C SER A 90 -0.49 -10.65 7.69
N LEU A 91 -1.81 -10.54 7.50
CA LEU A 91 -2.40 -9.88 6.34
C LEU A 91 -3.07 -8.60 6.85
N VAL A 92 -2.56 -7.45 6.41
CA VAL A 92 -3.08 -6.13 6.78
C VAL A 92 -3.74 -5.53 5.54
N ALA A 93 -5.04 -5.79 5.41
CA ALA A 93 -5.87 -5.20 4.36
C ALA A 93 -6.79 -4.12 4.96
N PRO A 94 -7.30 -3.15 4.17
CA PRO A 94 -8.20 -2.11 4.67
C PRO A 94 -9.45 -2.68 5.33
N GLU A 95 -9.98 -3.78 4.78
CA GLU A 95 -11.25 -4.37 5.19
C GLU A 95 -11.11 -5.39 6.33
N ARG A 96 -9.92 -6.00 6.53
CA ARG A 96 -9.72 -7.15 7.43
C ARG A 96 -8.28 -7.29 7.93
N LEU A 97 -8.16 -7.74 9.17
CA LEU A 97 -6.92 -8.21 9.81
C LEU A 97 -6.96 -9.72 10.03
N ARG A 98 -5.85 -10.42 9.74
CA ARG A 98 -5.60 -11.81 10.15
C ARG A 98 -4.15 -12.00 10.56
#